data_AF-A0A8I1A7C7-F1
#
_entry.id   AF-A0A8I1A7C7-F1
#
_cell.length_a   1.000
_cell.length_b   1.000
_cell.length_c   1.000
_cell.angle_alpha   90.00
_cell.angle_beta   90.00
_cell.angle_gamma   90.00
#
_symmetry.space_group_name_H-M   'P 1'
#
loop_
_entity.id
_entity.type
_entity.pdbx_description
1 polymer ?
#
loop_
_entity_poly.entity_id
_entity_poly.type
_entity_poly.pdbx_seq_one_letter_code
_entity_poly.pdbx_strand_id
1 'polypeptide(L)'
;MEKKRQQMERMFCPNCQGVHNLGVTRDNSGVTIGYFCHITKEIIKLNTTVWNGMDFRPVISIYLENIVNTKRLPYLGTLKVFKLAKELSYKFMDTDIAKKYEPNYFFVLYILHDELLKIWAKFR
;
A
#
# COMPACT_ATOMS: atom_id res chain seq x y z
N MET A 1 14.17 17.03 21.21
CA MET A 1 13.48 16.18 20.21
C MET A 1 12.82 15.03 20.92
N GLU A 2 11.55 15.19 21.24
CA GLU A 2 10.76 14.19 21.97
C GLU A 2 10.44 13.03 21.03
N LYS A 3 10.95 11.83 21.33
CA LYS A 3 10.61 10.61 20.57
C LYS A 3 9.12 10.36 20.73
N LYS A 4 8.29 10.80 19.77
CA LYS A 4 6.89 10.39 19.67
C LYS A 4 6.84 8.87 19.75
N ARG A 5 6.38 8.31 20.88
CA ARG A 5 6.16 6.87 21.02
C ARG A 5 5.18 6.46 19.92
N GLN A 6 5.59 5.54 19.06
CA GLN A 6 4.68 4.95 18.08
C GLN A 6 3.53 4.28 18.84
N GLN A 7 2.31 4.70 18.56
CA GLN A 7 1.13 4.05 19.11
C GLN A 7 1.05 2.66 18.52
N MET A 8 0.93 1.65 19.38
CA MET A 8 0.78 0.26 18.99
C MET A 8 -0.56 -0.27 19.50
N GLU A 9 -1.22 -1.07 18.68
CA GLU A 9 -2.46 -1.76 19.04
C GLU A 9 -2.25 -3.27 18.98
N ARG A 10 -2.67 -3.98 20.03
CA ARG A 10 -2.58 -5.45 20.08
C ARG A 10 -3.79 -6.02 19.35
N MET A 11 -3.56 -6.60 18.18
CA MET A 11 -4.64 -7.16 17.35
C MET A 11 -4.15 -8.35 16.53
N PHE A 12 -5.10 -9.10 15.95
CA PHE A 12 -4.79 -10.23 15.07
C PHE A 12 -4.19 -9.74 13.75
N CYS A 13 -3.03 -10.29 13.39
CA CYS A 13 -2.37 -10.07 12.12
C CYS A 13 -2.67 -11.23 11.17
N PRO A 14 -3.37 -11.00 10.04
CA PRO A 14 -3.69 -12.07 9.10
C PRO A 14 -2.43 -12.63 8.41
N ASN A 15 -1.40 -11.80 8.20
CA ASN A 15 -0.18 -12.22 7.52
C ASN A 15 0.72 -13.07 8.45
N CYS A 16 0.73 -12.79 9.75
CA CYS A 16 1.48 -13.57 10.75
C CYS A 16 0.67 -14.69 11.40
N GLN A 17 -0.65 -14.77 11.12
CA GLN A 17 -1.58 -15.73 11.71
C GLN A 17 -1.54 -15.75 13.26
N GLY A 18 -1.39 -14.57 13.87
CA GLY A 18 -1.24 -14.47 15.32
C GLY A 18 -1.54 -13.07 15.85
N VAL A 19 -1.70 -12.97 17.18
CA VAL A 19 -1.96 -11.69 17.86
C VAL A 19 -0.65 -11.07 18.32
N HIS A 20 -0.36 -9.87 17.83
CA HIS A 20 0.79 -9.09 18.29
C HIS A 20 0.53 -7.59 18.13
N ASN A 21 1.49 -6.79 18.58
CA ASN A 21 1.40 -5.34 18.47
C ASN A 21 1.62 -4.90 17.02
N LEU A 22 0.66 -4.15 16.48
CA LEU A 22 0.74 -3.50 15.17
C LEU A 22 0.99 -2.01 15.36
N GLY A 23 1.83 -1.44 14.50
CA GLY A 23 2.05 0.00 14.47
C GLY A 23 0.87 0.70 13.83
N VAL A 24 0.47 1.84 14.38
CA VAL A 24 -0.52 2.72 13.74
C VAL A 24 0.19 3.59 12.70
N THR A 25 -0.17 3.44 11.43
CA THR A 25 0.30 4.33 10.35
C THR A 25 -0.56 5.58 10.35
N ARG A 26 0.09 6.75 10.40
CA ARG A 26 -0.55 8.06 10.29
C ARG A 26 0.06 8.84 9.14
N ASP A 27 -0.74 9.72 8.54
CA ASP A 27 -0.22 10.70 7.60
C ASP A 27 0.45 11.89 8.32
N ASN A 28 0.94 12.88 7.56
CA ASN A 28 1.63 14.03 8.12
C ASN A 28 0.67 14.95 8.90
N SER A 29 -0.62 14.89 8.61
CA SER A 29 -1.68 15.57 9.35
C SER A 29 -2.09 14.85 10.64
N GLY A 30 -1.54 13.65 10.90
CA GLY A 30 -1.81 12.86 12.09
C GLY A 30 -3.06 11.97 11.99
N VAL A 31 -3.70 11.90 10.81
CA VAL A 31 -4.86 11.04 10.56
C VAL A 31 -4.42 9.58 10.55
N THR A 32 -5.16 8.70 11.23
CA THR A 32 -4.88 7.26 11.21
C THR A 32 -5.26 6.67 9.87
N ILE A 33 -4.25 6.16 9.16
CA ILE A 33 -4.36 5.59 7.82
C ILE A 33 -4.61 4.09 7.86
N GLY A 34 -3.97 3.39 8.80
CA GLY A 34 -4.08 1.94 8.89
C GLY A 34 -3.12 1.31 9.88
N TYR A 35 -2.99 -0.01 9.77
CA TYR A 35 -2.20 -0.83 10.69
C TYR A 35 -1.05 -1.52 9.98
N PHE A 36 0.15 -1.36 10.54
CA PHE A 36 1.40 -1.90 10.01
C PHE A 36 1.91 -3.04 10.88
N CYS A 37 2.25 -4.16 10.23
CA CYS A 37 2.92 -5.28 10.86
C CYS A 37 4.44 -5.11 10.75
N HIS A 38 5.11 -4.97 11.90
CA HIS A 38 6.57 -4.85 11.96
C HIS A 38 7.31 -6.15 11.63
N ILE A 39 6.64 -7.31 11.73
CA ILE A 39 7.21 -8.62 11.45
C ILE A 39 7.26 -8.85 9.93
N THR A 40 6.12 -8.71 9.25
CA THR A 40 6.04 -8.88 7.79
C THR A 40 6.45 -7.63 7.00
N LYS A 41 6.61 -6.50 7.69
CA LYS A 41 6.94 -5.19 7.12
C LYS A 41 5.92 -4.74 6.06
N GLU A 42 4.64 -4.87 6.39
CA GLU A 42 3.53 -4.59 5.48
C GLU A 42 2.37 -3.93 6.22
N ILE A 43 1.60 -3.10 5.51
CA ILE A 43 0.29 -2.68 5.99
C ILE A 43 -0.66 -3.88 5.86
N ILE A 44 -1.36 -4.22 6.93
CA ILE A 44 -2.32 -5.33 6.93
C ILE A 44 -3.75 -4.87 6.64
N LYS A 45 -4.05 -3.61 6.96
CA LYS A 45 -5.37 -3.02 6.84
C LYS A 45 -5.24 -1.51 6.66
N LEU A 46 -5.86 -0.98 5.60
CA LEU A 46 -6.11 0.44 5.46
C LEU A 46 -7.51 0.77 5.94
N ASN A 47 -7.64 1.89 6.65
CA ASN A 47 -8.92 2.48 7.02
C ASN A 47 -9.35 3.54 5.99
N THR A 48 -8.41 4.13 5.26
CA THR A 48 -8.64 5.13 4.21
C THR A 48 -7.58 5.02 3.12
N THR A 49 -7.90 5.48 1.91
CA THR A 49 -6.95 5.69 0.82
C THR A 49 -6.58 7.16 0.65
N VAL A 50 -7.00 8.01 1.58
CA VAL A 50 -6.61 9.42 1.64
C VAL A 50 -5.33 9.58 2.44
N TRP A 51 -4.34 10.27 1.89
CA TRP A 51 -3.10 10.64 2.57
C TRP A 51 -2.86 12.13 2.39
N ASN A 52 -2.73 12.89 3.49
CA ASN A 52 -2.55 14.34 3.45
C ASN A 52 -3.62 15.04 2.59
N GLY A 53 -4.88 14.60 2.70
CA GLY A 53 -6.01 15.16 1.97
C GLY A 53 -6.18 14.71 0.50
N MET A 54 -5.26 13.89 -0.03
CA MET A 54 -5.38 13.34 -1.39
C MET A 54 -5.80 11.87 -1.37
N ASP A 55 -6.84 11.51 -2.12
CA ASP A 55 -7.19 10.10 -2.35
C ASP A 55 -6.25 9.48 -3.40
N PHE A 56 -5.47 8.50 -2.98
CA PHE A 56 -4.48 7.82 -3.82
C PHE A 56 -5.06 6.68 -4.64
N ARG A 57 -6.25 6.15 -4.31
CA ARG A 57 -6.84 5.04 -5.06
C ARG A 57 -7.11 5.37 -6.54
N PRO A 58 -7.82 6.47 -6.90
CA PRO A 58 -8.02 6.81 -8.30
C PRO A 58 -6.70 7.14 -9.02
N VAL A 59 -5.76 7.78 -8.33
CA VAL A 59 -4.44 8.15 -8.87
C VAL A 59 -3.64 6.90 -9.24
N ILE A 60 -3.59 5.91 -8.35
CA ILE A 60 -2.91 4.64 -8.57
C ILE A 60 -3.62 3.83 -9.65
N SER A 61 -4.95 3.85 -9.70
CA SER A 61 -5.72 3.16 -10.75
C SER A 61 -5.34 3.68 -12.14
N ILE A 62 -5.36 5.01 -12.32
CA ILE A 62 -4.94 5.66 -13.57
C ILE A 62 -3.47 5.34 -13.88
N TYR A 63 -2.58 5.39 -12.88
CA TYR A 63 -1.18 5.05 -13.07
C TYR A 63 -1.00 3.61 -13.59
N LEU A 64 -1.72 2.64 -13.02
CA LEU A 64 -1.66 1.24 -13.44
C LEU A 64 -2.18 1.04 -14.86
N GLU A 65 -3.29 1.69 -15.23
CA GLU A 65 -3.85 1.61 -16.59
C GLU A 65 -2.85 2.06 -17.66
N ASN A 66 -2.01 3.03 -17.34
CA ASN A 66 -1.02 3.58 -18.28
C ASN A 66 0.28 2.77 -18.35
N ILE A 67 0.63 2.01 -17.31
CA ILE A 67 1.95 1.35 -17.21
C ILE A 67 1.90 -0.18 -17.29
N VAL A 68 0.77 -0.80 -16.92
CA VAL A 68 0.64 -2.25 -16.86
C VAL A 68 0.22 -2.80 -18.22
N ASN A 69 1.00 -3.73 -18.75
CA ASN A 69 0.61 -4.50 -19.92
C ASN A 69 -0.40 -5.59 -19.53
N THR A 70 -1.69 -5.27 -19.66
CA THR A 70 -2.81 -6.16 -19.33
C THR A 70 -2.81 -7.47 -20.11
N LYS A 71 -2.18 -7.55 -21.29
CA LYS A 71 -2.06 -8.79 -22.08
C LYS A 71 -1.14 -9.82 -21.43
N ARG A 72 -0.14 -9.38 -20.67
CA ARG A 72 0.85 -10.27 -20.01
C ARG A 72 0.47 -10.61 -18.58
N LEU A 73 -0.39 -9.80 -17.96
CA LEU A 73 -0.80 -9.95 -16.57
C LEU A 73 -1.43 -11.33 -16.22
N PRO A 74 -2.28 -11.95 -17.08
CA PRO A 74 -2.98 -13.19 -16.72
C PRO A 74 -2.02 -14.38 -16.50
N TYR A 75 -0.88 -14.36 -17.20
CA TYR A 75 0.14 -15.40 -17.14
C TYR A 75 1.06 -15.29 -15.91
N LEU A 76 0.89 -14.26 -15.09
CA LEU A 76 1.64 -14.11 -13.85
C LEU A 76 0.98 -14.91 -12.73
N GLY A 77 1.79 -15.66 -11.98
CA GLY A 77 1.36 -16.22 -10.69
C GLY A 77 1.32 -15.14 -9.60
N THR A 78 0.57 -15.38 -8.52
CA THR A 78 0.35 -14.42 -7.42
C THR A 78 1.63 -13.80 -6.87
N LEU A 79 2.68 -14.60 -6.66
CA LEU A 79 3.99 -14.11 -6.20
C LEU A 79 4.63 -13.11 -7.17
N LYS A 80 4.45 -13.31 -8.48
CA LYS A 80 4.94 -12.39 -9.51
C LYS A 80 4.12 -11.11 -9.55
N VAL A 81 2.81 -11.19 -9.30
CA VAL A 81 1.94 -10.00 -9.18
C VAL A 81 2.39 -9.13 -8.02
N PHE A 82 2.68 -9.71 -6.86
CA PHE A 82 3.19 -8.94 -5.72
C PHE A 82 4.57 -8.31 -5.96
N LYS A 83 5.47 -9.04 -6.64
CA LYS A 83 6.78 -8.47 -7.06
C LYS A 83 6.59 -7.29 -8.00
N LEU A 84 5.71 -7.42 -8.99
CA LEU A 84 5.36 -6.33 -9.90
C LEU A 84 4.80 -5.13 -9.12
N ALA A 85 3.93 -5.37 -8.12
CA ALA A 85 3.42 -4.29 -7.28
C ALA A 85 4.54 -3.53 -6.57
N LYS A 86 5.53 -4.21 -5.97
CA LYS A 86 6.69 -3.56 -5.34
C LYS A 86 7.48 -2.69 -6.32
N GLU A 87 7.80 -3.21 -7.50
CA GLU A 87 8.53 -2.47 -8.52
C GLU A 87 7.77 -1.22 -8.97
N LEU A 88 6.46 -1.35 -9.19
CA LEU A 88 5.61 -0.23 -9.58
C LEU A 88 5.44 0.78 -8.44
N SER A 89 5.39 0.35 -7.18
CA SER A 89 5.33 1.27 -6.04
C SER A 89 6.59 2.11 -5.91
N TYR A 90 7.78 1.54 -6.12
CA TYR A 90 9.01 2.34 -6.16
C TYR A 90 8.96 3.39 -7.27
N LYS A 91 8.57 2.99 -8.49
CA LYS A 91 8.41 3.93 -9.61
C LYS A 91 7.34 5.00 -9.35
N PHE A 92 6.24 4.63 -8.69
CA PHE A 92 5.19 5.57 -8.33
C PHE A 92 5.70 6.62 -7.34
N MET A 93 6.53 6.23 -6.37
CA MET A 93 7.14 7.16 -5.41
C MET A 93 8.00 8.25 -6.08
N ASP A 94 8.50 8.00 -7.30
CA ASP A 94 9.28 8.98 -8.07
C ASP A 94 8.42 9.98 -8.86
N THR A 95 7.10 9.80 -8.90
CA THR A 95 6.17 10.72 -9.59
C THR A 95 6.03 12.05 -8.85
N ASP A 96 5.67 13.11 -9.58
CA ASP A 96 5.48 14.45 -8.99
C ASP A 96 4.36 14.47 -7.95
N ILE A 97 3.32 13.65 -8.14
CA ILE A 97 2.23 13.51 -7.16
C ILE A 97 2.76 12.90 -5.86
N ALA A 98 3.52 11.81 -5.93
CA ALA A 98 4.10 11.20 -4.73
C ALA A 98 5.10 12.13 -4.06
N LYS A 99 5.94 12.84 -4.82
CA LYS A 99 6.85 13.85 -4.27
C LYS A 99 6.12 15.01 -3.60
N LYS A 100 4.97 15.44 -4.13
CA LYS A 100 4.19 16.55 -3.59
C LYS A 100 3.50 16.22 -2.26
N TYR A 101 2.92 15.03 -2.15
CA TYR A 101 2.11 14.64 -0.98
C TYR A 101 2.83 13.72 0.00
N GLU A 102 4.02 13.25 -0.37
CA GLU A 102 4.93 12.43 0.43
C GLU A 102 4.22 11.23 1.11
N PRO A 103 3.51 10.36 0.36
CA PRO A 103 2.88 9.18 0.92
C PRO A 103 3.94 8.20 1.42
N ASN A 104 3.60 7.41 2.44
CA ASN A 104 4.46 6.32 2.85
C ASN A 104 4.51 5.22 1.77
N TYR A 105 5.69 4.65 1.51
CA TYR A 105 5.85 3.56 0.53
C TYR A 105 4.91 2.37 0.77
N PHE A 106 4.75 1.91 2.02
CA PHE A 106 3.90 0.75 2.32
C PHE A 106 2.42 1.05 2.12
N PHE A 107 2.00 2.32 2.27
CA PHE A 107 0.67 2.78 1.93
C PHE A 107 0.42 2.69 0.42
N VAL A 108 1.35 3.21 -0.39
CA VAL A 108 1.27 3.08 -1.86
C VAL A 108 1.27 1.62 -2.28
N LEU A 109 2.16 0.80 -1.72
CA LEU A 109 2.25 -0.63 -2.04
C LEU A 109 0.96 -1.37 -1.76
N TYR A 110 0.30 -1.08 -0.64
CA TYR A 110 -0.97 -1.71 -0.30
C TYR A 110 -2.04 -1.41 -1.35
N ILE A 111 -2.24 -0.13 -1.69
CA ILE A 111 -3.28 0.28 -2.65
C ILE A 111 -2.94 -0.25 -4.04
N LEU A 112 -1.68 -0.15 -4.46
CA LEU A 112 -1.23 -0.60 -5.77
C LEU A 112 -1.38 -2.11 -5.93
N HIS A 113 -1.02 -2.89 -4.91
CA HIS A 113 -1.22 -4.34 -4.94
C HIS A 113 -2.71 -4.71 -5.01
N ASP A 114 -3.57 -4.04 -4.22
CA ASP A 114 -5.03 -4.26 -4.26
C ASP A 114 -5.61 -3.96 -5.65
N GLU A 115 -5.28 -2.81 -6.24
CA GLU A 115 -5.75 -2.43 -7.58
C GLU A 115 -5.19 -3.36 -8.68
N LEU A 116 -3.93 -3.76 -8.58
CA LEU A 116 -3.32 -4.68 -9.52
C LEU A 116 -3.98 -6.06 -9.47
N LEU A 117 -4.36 -6.55 -8.28
CA LEU A 117 -5.10 -7.80 -8.12
C LEU A 117 -6.50 -7.71 -8.75
N LYS A 118 -7.19 -6.57 -8.64
CA LYS A 118 -8.48 -6.36 -9.31
C LYS A 118 -8.34 -6.40 -10.83
N ILE A 119 -7.31 -5.75 -11.38
CA ILE A 119 -7.03 -5.81 -12.82
C ILE A 119 -6.74 -7.25 -13.23
N TRP A 120 -5.90 -7.96 -12.46
CA TRP A 120 -5.52 -9.34 -12.74
C TRP A 120 -6.71 -10.31 -12.70
N ALA A 121 -7.62 -10.14 -11.72
CA ALA A 121 -8.81 -10.98 -11.58
C ALA A 121 -9.79 -10.86 -12.76
N LYS A 122 -9.80 -9.73 -13.50
CA LYS A 122 -10.66 -9.54 -14.68
C LYS A 122 -10.30 -10.45 -15.86
N PHE A 123 -9.11 -11.05 -15.86
CA PHE A 123 -8.60 -11.86 -16.96
C PHE A 123 -8.37 -13.34 -16.58
N ARG A 124 -8.85 -13.74 -15.40
CA ARG A 124 -8.91 -15.14 -14.97
C ARG A 124 -10.32 -15.68 -15.19
#